data_AF-A0A0A3X4C2-F1
#
_entry.id   AF-A0A0A3X4C2-F1
#
_cell.length_a   1.000
_cell.length_b   1.000
_cell.length_c   1.000
_cell.angle_alpha   90.00
_cell.angle_beta   90.00
_cell.angle_gamma   90.00
#
_symmetry.space_group_name_H-M   'P 1'
#
loop_
_entity.id
_entity.type
_entity.pdbx_description
1 polymer ?
#
loop_
_entity_poly.entity_id
_entity_poly.type
_entity_poly.pdbx_seq_one_letter_code
_entity_poly.pdbx_strand_id
1 'polypeptide(L)'
;MEIDNKKLAVLIDADNSSAALVEPLLEEIAKYGIASVKRIYGDWSSDYLKSWRDVLLPHAIIPVQQFAYTTVNRTGFVGDFFI
;
A
#
# COMPACT_ATOMS: atom_id res chain seq x y z
N MET A 1 -8.58 -6.45 -31.56
CA MET A 1 -7.89 -5.49 -30.67
C MET A 1 -6.81 -6.25 -29.96
N GLU A 2 -5.57 -5.84 -30.12
CA GLU A 2 -4.51 -6.31 -29.22
C GLU A 2 -4.91 -5.83 -27.82
N ILE A 3 -5.26 -6.75 -26.93
CA ILE A 3 -5.38 -6.43 -25.51
C ILE A 3 -3.94 -6.16 -25.09
N ASP A 4 -3.55 -4.89 -25.20
CA ASP A 4 -2.28 -4.41 -24.69
C ASP A 4 -2.31 -4.73 -23.19
N ASN A 5 -1.66 -5.83 -22.79
CA ASN A 5 -1.61 -6.34 -21.42
C ASN A 5 -0.71 -5.40 -20.62
N LYS A 6 -1.14 -4.14 -20.49
CA LYS A 6 -0.45 -3.10 -19.78
C LYS A 6 -0.28 -3.57 -18.35
N LYS A 7 0.99 -3.70 -17.96
CA LYS A 7 1.35 -4.06 -16.60
C LYS A 7 1.21 -2.80 -15.76
N LEU A 8 0.23 -2.82 -14.85
CA LEU A 8 -0.04 -1.73 -13.95
C LEU A 8 0.59 -2.02 -12.58
N ALA A 9 1.09 -0.96 -11.96
CA ALA A 9 1.51 -0.98 -10.57
C ALA A 9 0.48 -0.21 -9.73
N VAL A 10 0.01 -0.84 -8.66
CA VAL A 10 -0.97 -0.30 -7.72
C VAL A 10 -0.27 -0.12 -6.38
N LEU A 11 -0.20 1.14 -5.94
CA LEU A 11 0.41 1.56 -4.68
C LEU A 11 -0.70 2.23 -3.86
N ILE A 12 -1.05 1.66 -2.72
CA ILE A 12 -2.15 2.11 -1.87
C ILE A 12 -1.56 2.68 -0.58
N ASP A 13 -2.05 3.83 -0.14
CA ASP A 13 -1.79 4.37 1.20
C ASP A 13 -2.94 3.92 2.12
N ALA A 14 -2.65 3.00 3.03
CA ALA A 14 -3.62 2.35 3.92
C ALA A 14 -4.13 3.30 5.00
N ASP A 15 -3.29 4.22 5.45
CA ASP A 15 -3.60 5.15 6.53
C ASP A 15 -4.57 6.24 6.05
N ASN A 16 -4.53 6.58 4.76
CA ASN A 16 -5.37 7.60 4.13
C ASN A 16 -6.52 7.04 3.28
N SER A 17 -6.66 5.72 3.17
CA SER A 17 -7.68 5.08 2.32
C SER A 17 -8.52 4.07 3.09
N SER A 18 -9.77 3.88 2.65
CA SER A 18 -10.65 2.86 3.22
C SER A 18 -10.51 1.52 2.50
N ALA A 19 -10.40 0.43 3.25
CA ALA A 19 -10.38 -0.94 2.74
C ALA A 19 -11.61 -1.28 1.89
N ALA A 20 -12.76 -0.67 2.17
CA ALA A 20 -14.02 -0.94 1.46
C ALA A 20 -13.99 -0.57 -0.03
N LEU A 21 -13.06 0.28 -0.46
CA LEU A 21 -12.94 0.72 -1.85
C LEU A 21 -11.97 -0.14 -2.68
N VAL A 22 -11.25 -1.07 -2.06
CA VAL A 22 -10.18 -1.81 -2.76
C VAL A 22 -10.72 -2.72 -3.86
N GLU A 23 -11.84 -3.38 -3.61
CA GLU A 23 -12.48 -4.30 -4.54
C GLU A 23 -12.97 -3.58 -5.81
N PRO A 24 -13.83 -2.54 -5.73
CA PRO A 24 -14.26 -1.83 -6.93
C PRO A 24 -13.09 -1.12 -7.65
N LEU A 25 -12.06 -0.71 -6.92
CA LEU A 25 -10.86 -0.12 -7.53
C LEU A 25 -10.09 -1.14 -8.38
N LEU A 26 -9.88 -2.36 -7.85
CA LEU A 26 -9.17 -3.42 -8.58
C LEU A 26 -9.97 -3.93 -9.78
N GLU A 27 -11.29 -4.00 -9.68
CA GLU A 27 -12.17 -4.29 -10.81
C GLU A 27 -12.05 -3.26 -11.92
N GLU A 28 -11.97 -1.98 -11.56
CA GLU A 28 -11.77 -0.90 -12.52
C GLU A 28 -10.40 -1.01 -13.19
N ILE A 29 -9.34 -1.25 -12.41
CA ILE A 29 -7.97 -1.43 -12.91
C ILE A 29 -7.88 -2.61 -13.89
N ALA A 30 -8.63 -3.70 -13.64
CA ALA A 30 -8.67 -4.87 -14.52
C ALA A 30 -9.20 -4.57 -15.93
N LYS A 31 -9.97 -3.49 -16.11
CA LYS A 31 -10.43 -3.03 -17.44
C LYS A 31 -9.31 -2.41 -18.27
N TYR A 32 -8.25 -1.91 -17.62
CA TYR A 32 -7.15 -1.20 -18.26
C TYR A 32 -5.89 -2.06 -18.44
N GLY A 33 -5.76 -3.16 -17.68
CA GLY A 33 -4.61 -4.05 -17.77
C GLY A 33 -4.45 -4.98 -16.58
N ILE A 34 -3.25 -5.53 -16.42
CA ILE A 34 -2.92 -6.51 -15.36
C ILE A 34 -2.16 -5.79 -14.25
N ALA A 35 -2.76 -5.73 -13.05
CA ALA A 35 -2.12 -5.25 -11.83
C ALA A 35 -1.01 -6.23 -11.38
N SER A 36 0.19 -6.03 -11.92
CA SER A 36 1.35 -6.91 -11.71
C SER A 36 2.05 -6.65 -10.37
N VAL A 37 1.92 -5.43 -9.86
CA VAL A 37 2.41 -5.04 -8.54
C VAL A 37 1.25 -4.45 -7.78
N LYS A 38 0.97 -4.97 -6.58
CA LYS A 38 -0.04 -4.46 -5.66
C LYS A 38 0.60 -4.35 -4.29
N ARG A 39 0.88 -3.13 -3.86
CA ARG A 39 1.47 -2.85 -2.55
C ARG A 39 0.61 -1.86 -1.81
N ILE A 40 0.58 -2.03 -0.50
CA ILE A 40 -0.15 -1.15 0.39
C ILE A 40 0.75 -0.76 1.55
N TYR A 41 0.88 0.54 1.76
CA TYR A 41 1.79 1.15 2.71
C TYR A 41 1.00 1.65 3.91
N GLY A 42 1.50 1.41 5.10
CA GLY A 42 0.96 2.00 6.32
C GLY A 42 1.55 1.40 7.57
N ASP A 43 1.05 1.83 8.72
CA ASP A 43 1.47 1.29 10.00
C ASP A 43 0.71 0.01 10.39
N TRP A 44 1.23 -1.16 10.01
CA TRP A 44 0.62 -2.46 10.32
C TRP A 44 0.76 -2.87 11.78
N SER A 45 1.51 -2.13 12.60
CA SER A 45 1.50 -2.30 14.06
C SER A 45 0.23 -1.74 14.70
N SER A 46 -0.47 -0.86 13.98
CA SER A 46 -1.68 -0.21 14.43
C SER A 46 -2.94 -1.08 14.24
N ASP A 47 -3.87 -0.91 15.17
CA ASP A 47 -5.20 -1.52 15.10
C ASP A 47 -6.10 -0.89 14.03
N TYR A 48 -5.78 0.33 13.56
CA TYR A 48 -6.56 1.05 12.56
C TYR A 48 -6.56 0.33 11.19
N LEU A 49 -5.51 -0.44 10.87
CA LEU A 49 -5.42 -1.20 9.62
C LEU A 49 -5.98 -2.64 9.73
N LYS A 50 -6.74 -2.96 10.79
CA LYS A 50 -7.36 -4.29 10.94
C LYS A 50 -8.29 -4.65 9.79
N SER A 51 -9.12 -3.71 9.34
CA SER A 51 -10.05 -3.92 8.22
C SER A 51 -9.33 -4.25 6.90
N TRP A 52 -8.09 -3.79 6.73
CA TRP A 52 -7.30 -4.11 5.55
C TRP A 52 -6.86 -5.57 5.53
N ARG A 53 -6.62 -6.21 6.68
CA ARG A 53 -6.07 -7.59 6.76
C ARG A 53 -6.96 -8.61 6.04
N ASP A 54 -8.27 -8.45 6.12
CA ASP A 54 -9.25 -9.36 5.50
C ASP A 54 -9.23 -9.28 3.97
N VAL A 55 -8.81 -8.14 3.40
CA VAL A 55 -8.79 -7.90 1.95
C VAL A 55 -7.40 -8.07 1.31
N LEU A 56 -6.32 -8.17 2.10
CA LEU A 56 -4.96 -8.34 1.56
C LEU A 56 -4.77 -9.66 0.82
N LEU A 57 -5.11 -10.78 1.47
CA LEU A 57 -4.90 -12.13 0.94
C LEU A 57 -5.76 -12.42 -0.29
N PRO A 58 -7.09 -12.14 -0.28
CA PRO A 58 -7.95 -12.40 -1.45
C PRO A 58 -7.48 -11.65 -2.71
N HIS A 59 -6.97 -10.43 -2.53
CA HIS A 59 -6.54 -9.59 -3.65
C HIS A 59 -5.04 -9.65 -3.95
N ALA A 60 -4.29 -10.53 -3.28
CA ALA A 60 -2.83 -10.64 -3.40
C ALA A 60 -2.11 -9.27 -3.29
N ILE A 61 -2.52 -8.47 -2.32
CA ILE A 61 -1.92 -7.16 -2.02
C ILE A 61 -0.85 -7.37 -0.97
N ILE A 62 0.36 -6.86 -1.25
CA ILE A 62 1.51 -7.02 -0.36
C ILE A 62 1.54 -5.83 0.62
N PRO A 63 1.37 -6.06 1.93
CA PRO A 63 1.53 -5.01 2.93
C PRO A 63 3.01 -4.62 3.06
N VAL A 64 3.27 -3.33 3.18
CA VAL A 64 4.59 -2.74 3.43
C VAL A 64 4.48 -1.88 4.68
N GLN A 65 5.26 -2.21 5.71
CA GLN A 65 5.34 -1.40 6.93
C GLN A 65 5.99 -0.06 6.61
N GLN A 66 5.23 1.01 6.81
CA GLN A 66 5.76 2.35 6.79
C GLN A 66 6.25 2.69 8.19
N PHE A 67 7.56 2.82 8.35
CA PHE A 67 8.13 3.42 9.55
C PHE A 67 7.94 4.93 9.44
N ALA A 68 7.39 5.57 10.49
CA ALA A 68 7.26 7.00 10.51
C ALA A 68 8.66 7.65 10.46
N TYR A 69 8.87 8.57 9.51
CA TYR A 69 10.01 9.47 9.57
C TYR A 69 9.75 10.47 10.70
N THR A 70 10.26 10.18 11.89
CA THR A 70 10.41 11.25 12.87
C THR A 70 11.51 12.16 12.34
N THR A 71 11.09 13.34 11.88
CA THR A 71 11.98 14.49 11.77
C THR A 71 12.70 14.61 13.10
N VAL A 72 13.99 14.31 13.11
CA VAL A 72 14.89 14.74 14.18
C VAL A 72 14.67 16.23 14.35
N ASN A 73 13.99 16.63 15.42
CA ASN A 73 14.14 17.96 15.97
C ASN A 73 15.65 18.10 16.22
N ARG A 74 16.34 18.80 15.31
CA ARG A 74 17.79 19.04 15.42
C ARG A 74 18.05 19.95 16.61
N THR A 75 18.17 19.34 17.77
CA THR A 75 18.93 19.82 18.91
C THR A 75 19.32 18.61 19.75
N GLY A 76 20.44 17.98 19.36
CA GLY A 76 21.13 16.97 20.15
C GLY A 76 20.95 15.53 19.68
N PHE A 77 22.09 14.88 19.49
CA PHE A 77 22.32 13.45 19.21
C PHE A 77 22.41 13.02 17.74
N VAL A 78 23.69 12.77 17.40
CA VAL A 78 24.20 11.98 16.29
C VAL A 78 23.97 10.49 16.57
N GLY A 79 23.58 9.76 15.54
CA GLY A 79 23.40 8.31 15.63
C GLY A 79 22.61 7.82 14.43
N ASP A 80 23.34 7.33 13.43
CA ASP A 80 22.86 6.67 12.23
C ASP A 80 21.55 5.90 12.42
N PHE A 81 20.58 6.15 11.55
CA PHE A 81 19.67 5.09 11.12
C PHE A 81 19.31 5.29 9.65
N PHE A 82 19.99 4.50 8.82
CA PHE A 82 19.66 4.25 7.42
C PHE A 82 18.87 2.95 7.40
N ILE A 83 17.56 3.03 7.13
CA ILE A 83 16.74 2.13 6.30
C ILE A 83 15.39 2.80 6.08
#